data_AF-A0A521ZQQ7-F1
#
_entry.id   AF-A0A521ZQQ7-F1
#
_cell.length_a   1.000
_cell.length_b   1.000
_cell.length_c   1.000
_cell.angle_alpha   90.00
_cell.angle_beta   90.00
_cell.angle_gamma   90.00
#
_symmetry.space_group_name_H-M   'P 1'
#
loop_
_entity.id
_entity.type
_entity.pdbx_description
1 polymer ?
#
loop_
_entity_poly.entity_id
_entity_poly.type
_entity_poly.pdbx_seq_one_letter_code
_entity_poly.pdbx_strand_id
1 'polypeptide(L)'
;MKKKNKRAKQSIEQPLSVSVLSNSVLVKLLQVDAEHNRVIEELERHKLDLGPLKIDLCNIVLDALGVPADNTVQQVEKHGHNKGYEQLDTFCRDWLSERWFDLIHGRVVSKKEINEYLLWVQGQMNNYPQ
;
A
#
# COMPACT_ATOMS: atom_id res chain seq x y z
N MET A 1 53.71 11.57 21.10
CA MET A 1 52.25 11.38 21.27
C MET A 1 51.51 12.46 20.49
N LYS A 2 50.87 12.12 19.35
CA LYS A 2 49.92 13.00 18.65
C LYS A 2 48.60 12.23 18.51
N LYS A 3 47.56 12.73 19.19
CA LYS A 3 46.21 12.16 19.25
C LYS A 3 45.34 12.76 18.13
N LYS A 4 44.55 11.86 17.52
CA LYS A 4 43.21 12.06 16.90
C LYS A 4 43.11 12.92 15.64
N ASN A 5 42.57 12.32 14.57
CA ASN A 5 41.15 12.47 14.24
C ASN A 5 40.70 11.46 13.17
N LYS A 6 40.04 10.37 13.61
CA LYS A 6 39.18 9.54 12.74
C LYS A 6 37.87 10.30 12.55
N ARG A 7 37.65 10.89 11.39
CA ARG A 7 36.30 11.29 10.96
C ARG A 7 35.57 10.02 10.53
N ALA A 8 34.71 9.52 11.41
CA ALA A 8 33.64 8.60 11.04
C ALA A 8 32.75 9.36 10.04
N LYS A 9 32.75 8.93 8.78
CA LYS A 9 31.72 9.35 7.83
C LYS A 9 30.42 8.68 8.30
N GLN A 10 29.54 9.48 8.89
CA GLN A 10 28.13 9.12 9.01
C GLN A 10 27.61 8.90 7.59
N SER A 11 27.36 7.64 7.26
CA SER A 11 26.55 7.25 6.12
C SER A 11 25.14 7.78 6.39
N ILE A 12 24.81 8.88 5.72
CA ILE A 12 23.45 9.39 5.59
C ILE A 12 22.70 8.31 4.82
N GLU A 13 21.84 7.54 5.48
CA GLU A 13 20.87 6.68 4.84
C GLU A 13 19.98 7.59 3.99
N GLN A 14 20.24 7.63 2.69
CA GLN A 14 19.32 8.27 1.77
C GLN A 14 18.03 7.44 1.76
N PRO A 15 16.85 8.05 1.91
CA PRO A 15 15.60 7.34 1.76
C PRO A 15 15.58 6.70 0.36
N LEU A 16 15.28 5.40 0.30
CA LEU A 16 15.08 4.69 -0.96
C LEU A 16 14.13 5.52 -1.82
N SER A 17 14.61 6.07 -2.94
CA SER A 17 13.74 6.72 -3.91
C SER A 17 12.88 5.62 -4.53
N VAL A 18 11.63 5.52 -4.09
CA VAL A 18 10.59 4.57 -4.56
C VAL A 18 10.26 4.76 -6.05
N SER A 19 10.88 5.74 -6.72
CA SER A 19 10.74 5.99 -8.14
C SER A 19 11.20 4.77 -8.96
N VAL A 20 10.19 4.06 -9.48
CA VAL A 20 10.24 2.97 -10.45
C VAL A 20 10.58 1.60 -9.88
N LEU A 21 9.76 1.12 -8.93
CA LEU A 21 9.55 -0.34 -8.88
C LEU A 21 9.03 -0.78 -10.25
N SER A 22 9.76 -1.68 -10.91
CA SER A 22 9.30 -2.22 -12.18
C SER A 22 7.94 -2.90 -12.03
N ASN A 23 7.11 -2.87 -13.07
CA ASN A 23 5.77 -3.48 -13.04
C ASN A 23 5.81 -4.96 -12.61
N SER A 24 6.88 -5.70 -12.93
CA SER A 24 7.06 -7.08 -12.48
C SER A 24 7.20 -7.22 -10.96
N VAL A 25 7.81 -6.24 -10.27
CA VAL A 25 7.91 -6.19 -8.81
C VAL A 25 6.55 -5.88 -8.19
N LEU A 26 5.81 -4.91 -8.73
CA LEU A 26 4.46 -4.58 -8.26
C LEU A 26 3.51 -5.79 -8.36
N VAL A 27 3.53 -6.46 -9.51
CA VAL A 27 2.80 -7.72 -9.71
C VAL A 27 3.23 -8.76 -8.66
N LYS A 28 4.52 -8.88 -8.37
CA LYS A 28 5.01 -9.88 -7.41
C LYS A 28 4.57 -9.55 -5.98
N LEU A 29 4.55 -8.28 -5.59
CA LEU A 29 4.03 -7.83 -4.30
C LEU A 29 2.56 -8.21 -4.15
N LEU A 30 1.73 -7.90 -5.15
CA LEU A 30 0.30 -8.27 -5.14
C LEU A 30 0.08 -9.79 -5.19
N GLN A 31 0.95 -10.56 -5.85
CA GLN A 31 0.90 -12.03 -5.78
C GLN A 31 1.17 -12.55 -4.36
N VAL A 32 2.15 -11.97 -3.67
CA VAL A 32 2.46 -12.33 -2.28
C VAL A 32 1.31 -11.92 -1.36
N ASP A 33 0.74 -10.75 -1.58
CA ASP A 33 -0.42 -10.25 -0.83
C ASP A 33 -1.62 -11.19 -0.95
N ALA A 34 -1.96 -11.59 -2.17
CA ALA A 34 -3.07 -12.50 -2.45
C ALA A 34 -2.87 -13.87 -1.81
N GLU A 35 -1.67 -14.45 -1.94
CA GLU A 35 -1.37 -15.75 -1.35
C GLU A 35 -1.35 -15.70 0.18
N HIS A 36 -0.80 -14.63 0.76
CA HIS A 36 -0.79 -14.41 2.20
C HIS A 36 -2.21 -14.33 2.76
N ASN A 37 -3.06 -13.48 2.17
CA ASN A 37 -4.45 -13.36 2.58
C ASN A 37 -5.20 -14.69 2.45
N ARG A 38 -5.00 -15.43 1.35
CA ARG A 38 -5.61 -16.75 1.15
C ARG A 38 -5.22 -17.74 2.25
N VAL A 39 -3.94 -17.81 2.61
CA VAL A 39 -3.44 -18.69 3.68
C VAL A 39 -4.01 -18.28 5.03
N ILE A 40 -4.04 -16.98 5.32
CA ILE A 40 -4.63 -16.45 6.56
C ILE A 40 -6.11 -16.81 6.65
N GLU A 41 -6.90 -16.55 5.60
CA GLU A 41 -8.34 -16.88 5.55
C GLU A 41 -8.58 -18.39 5.75
N GLU A 42 -7.75 -19.24 5.14
CA GLU A 42 -7.83 -20.69 5.28
C GLU A 42 -7.61 -21.14 6.74
N LEU A 43 -6.62 -20.55 7.42
CA LEU A 43 -6.33 -20.83 8.82
C LEU A 43 -7.37 -20.23 9.79
N GLU A 44 -7.92 -19.04 9.49
CA GLU A 44 -8.95 -18.38 10.29
C GLU A 44 -10.26 -19.22 10.34
N ARG A 45 -10.53 -20.06 9.33
CA ARG A 45 -11.64 -21.05 9.36
C ARG A 45 -11.53 -22.04 10.51
N HIS A 46 -10.34 -22.21 11.09
CA HIS A 46 -10.09 -23.04 12.27
C HIS A 46 -10.20 -22.27 13.60
N LYS A 47 -10.87 -21.11 13.61
CA LYS A 47 -11.08 -20.26 14.81
C LYS A 47 -9.78 -19.71 15.39
N LEU A 48 -8.77 -19.55 14.55
CA LEU A 48 -7.55 -18.82 14.90
C LEU A 48 -7.77 -17.35 14.52
N ASP A 49 -7.43 -16.43 15.42
CA ASP A 49 -7.32 -15.02 15.07
C ASP A 49 -5.91 -14.74 14.56
N LEU A 50 -5.79 -14.56 13.25
CA LEU A 50 -4.52 -14.27 12.58
C LEU A 50 -4.52 -12.86 11.97
N GLY A 51 -5.48 -12.02 12.33
CA GLY A 51 -5.54 -10.61 11.93
C GLY A 51 -4.22 -9.86 12.14
N PRO A 52 -3.52 -10.01 13.29
CA PRO A 52 -2.23 -9.38 13.53
C PRO A 52 -1.09 -9.82 12.58
N LEU A 53 -1.27 -10.91 11.84
CA LEU A 53 -0.29 -11.39 10.86
C LEU A 53 -0.61 -10.90 9.44
N LYS A 54 -1.76 -10.25 9.21
CA LYS A 54 -2.10 -9.70 7.90
C LYS A 54 -1.10 -8.60 7.53
N ILE A 55 -0.51 -8.74 6.34
CA ILE A 55 0.42 -7.77 5.77
C ILE A 55 -0.35 -7.08 4.65
N ASP A 56 -0.28 -5.75 4.61
CA ASP A 56 -0.91 -4.95 3.57
C ASP A 56 0.15 -4.51 2.56
N LEU A 57 0.41 -5.37 1.57
CA LEU A 57 1.31 -5.02 0.47
C LEU A 57 0.58 -4.23 -0.61
N CYS A 58 -0.76 -4.23 -0.62
CA CYS A 58 -1.55 -3.40 -1.51
C CYS A 58 -1.20 -1.91 -1.31
N ASN A 59 -1.19 -1.43 -0.06
CA ASN A 59 -0.85 -0.03 0.23
C ASN A 59 0.57 0.35 -0.23
N ILE A 60 1.54 -0.56 -0.12
CA ILE A 60 2.90 -0.34 -0.63
C ILE A 60 2.90 -0.21 -2.17
N VAL A 61 2.07 -1.01 -2.85
CA VAL A 61 1.92 -0.93 -4.30
C VAL A 61 1.24 0.38 -4.71
N LEU A 62 0.24 0.84 -3.96
CA LEU A 62 -0.41 2.13 -4.19
C LEU A 62 0.59 3.29 -4.04
N ASP A 63 1.44 3.25 -3.00
CA ASP A 63 2.53 4.23 -2.83
C ASP A 63 3.48 4.24 -4.04
N ALA A 64 3.86 3.06 -4.52
CA ALA A 64 4.76 2.92 -5.66
C ALA A 64 4.14 3.36 -7.00
N LEU A 65 2.80 3.34 -7.10
CA LEU A 65 2.04 3.88 -8.24
C LEU A 65 1.81 5.40 -8.13
N GLY A 66 2.24 6.04 -7.04
CA GLY A 66 2.04 7.47 -6.82
C GLY A 66 0.63 7.84 -6.38
N VAL A 67 -0.13 6.89 -5.84
CA VAL A 67 -1.44 7.17 -5.24
C VAL A 67 -1.22 8.02 -3.97
N PRO A 68 -1.94 9.14 -3.77
CA PRO A 68 -1.82 9.95 -2.56
C PRO A 68 -2.06 9.12 -1.29
N ALA A 69 -1.34 9.42 -0.20
CA ALA A 69 -1.55 8.76 1.09
C ALA A 69 -2.97 8.99 1.60
N ASP A 70 -3.56 7.99 2.27
CA ASP A 70 -4.83 8.19 2.95
C ASP A 70 -4.65 9.20 4.11
N ASN A 71 -5.42 10.27 4.08
CA ASN A 71 -5.39 11.32 5.10
C ASN A 71 -6.74 11.50 5.81
N THR A 72 -7.70 10.60 5.60
CA THR A 72 -9.06 10.72 6.16
C THR A 72 -9.05 10.88 7.67
N VAL A 73 -8.27 10.07 8.38
CA VAL A 73 -8.13 10.14 9.84
C VAL A 73 -7.58 11.50 10.28
N GLN A 74 -6.55 12.00 9.59
CA GLN A 74 -5.91 13.28 9.92
C GLN A 74 -6.88 14.45 9.70
N GLN A 75 -7.69 14.39 8.64
CA GLN A 75 -8.71 15.40 8.35
C GLN A 75 -9.86 15.36 9.36
N VAL A 76 -10.30 14.16 9.76
CA VAL A 76 -11.31 13.96 10.81
C VAL A 76 -10.83 14.47 12.16
N GLU A 77 -9.59 14.20 12.54
CA GLU A 77 -9.00 14.71 13.80
C GLU A 77 -8.92 16.23 13.80
N LYS A 78 -8.56 16.84 12.67
CA LYS A 78 -8.35 18.29 12.55
C LYS A 78 -9.64 19.10 12.41
N HIS A 79 -10.61 18.59 11.65
CA HIS A 79 -11.82 19.33 11.28
C HIS A 79 -13.10 18.79 11.94
N GLY A 80 -13.02 17.64 12.59
CA GLY A 80 -14.15 16.91 13.16
C GLY A 80 -14.79 15.96 12.13
N HIS A 81 -15.48 14.92 12.63
CA HIS A 81 -16.00 13.80 11.83
C HIS A 81 -16.64 14.22 10.51
N ASN A 82 -17.70 15.03 10.53
CA ASN A 82 -18.42 15.36 9.29
C ASN A 82 -17.62 16.29 8.36
N LYS A 83 -16.89 17.26 8.92
CA LYS A 83 -16.15 18.25 8.12
C LYS A 83 -14.84 17.70 7.56
N GLY A 84 -14.25 16.69 8.19
CA GLY A 84 -13.03 16.05 7.71
C GLY A 84 -13.24 15.39 6.35
N TYR A 85 -14.37 14.72 6.14
CA TYR A 85 -14.70 14.11 4.84
C TYR A 85 -15.02 15.13 3.74
N GLU A 86 -15.32 16.38 4.10
CA GLU A 86 -15.67 17.45 3.15
C GLU A 86 -14.46 18.31 2.73
N GLN A 87 -13.27 18.08 3.31
CA GLN A 87 -12.09 18.86 2.90
C GLN A 87 -11.68 18.51 1.47
N LEU A 88 -11.35 19.54 0.69
CA LEU A 88 -10.99 19.39 -0.73
C LEU A 88 -9.73 18.55 -0.93
N ASP A 89 -8.84 18.51 0.06
CA ASP A 89 -7.61 17.73 0.07
C ASP A 89 -7.78 16.37 0.76
N THR A 90 -9.00 15.98 1.15
CA THR A 90 -9.26 14.64 1.69
C THR A 90 -9.15 13.59 0.60
N PHE A 91 -8.26 12.62 0.80
CA PHE A 91 -8.05 11.48 -0.07
C PHE A 91 -8.19 10.18 0.73
N CYS A 92 -9.05 9.30 0.24
CA CYS A 92 -9.32 7.99 0.83
C CYS A 92 -8.88 6.89 -0.14
N ARG A 93 -8.22 5.85 0.36
CA ARG A 93 -7.78 4.69 -0.42
C ARG A 93 -8.72 3.50 -0.36
N ASP A 94 -9.77 3.55 0.48
CA ASP A 94 -10.64 2.40 0.76
C ASP A 94 -11.15 1.75 -0.52
N TRP A 95 -11.69 2.51 -1.46
CA TRP A 95 -12.21 2.00 -2.73
C TRP A 95 -11.16 1.31 -3.63
N LEU A 96 -9.86 1.66 -3.51
CA LEU A 96 -8.76 0.97 -4.22
C LEU A 96 -8.43 -0.37 -3.54
N SER A 97 -8.40 -0.36 -2.21
CA SER A 97 -8.08 -1.53 -1.39
C SER A 97 -9.24 -2.53 -1.32
N GLU A 98 -10.48 -2.05 -1.26
CA GLU A 98 -11.70 -2.86 -1.33
C GLU A 98 -11.79 -3.61 -2.66
N ARG A 99 -11.54 -2.93 -3.78
CA ARG A 99 -11.51 -3.59 -5.09
C ARG A 99 -10.43 -4.68 -5.16
N TRP A 100 -9.27 -4.44 -4.55
CA TRP A 100 -8.22 -5.44 -4.47
C TRP A 100 -8.64 -6.63 -3.61
N PHE A 101 -9.22 -6.35 -2.44
CA PHE A 101 -9.77 -7.36 -1.53
C PHE A 101 -10.82 -8.24 -2.24
N ASP A 102 -11.81 -7.62 -2.89
CA ASP A 102 -12.84 -8.32 -3.68
C ASP A 102 -12.24 -9.21 -4.78
N LEU A 103 -11.12 -8.76 -5.38
CA LEU A 103 -10.44 -9.53 -6.42
C LEU A 103 -9.81 -10.80 -5.85
N ILE A 104 -9.19 -10.74 -4.67
CA ILE A 104 -8.43 -11.87 -4.08
C ILE A 104 -9.23 -12.76 -3.14
N HIS A 105 -10.33 -12.26 -2.58
CA HIS A 105 -11.05 -12.92 -1.51
C HIS A 105 -11.49 -14.35 -1.88
N GLY A 106 -11.03 -15.32 -1.09
CA GLY A 106 -11.40 -16.73 -1.26
C GLY A 106 -10.94 -17.41 -2.56
N ARG A 107 -10.05 -16.81 -3.38
CA ARG A 107 -9.63 -17.42 -4.66
C ARG A 107 -8.19 -17.13 -5.06
N VAL A 108 -7.68 -17.97 -5.96
CA VAL A 108 -6.38 -17.76 -6.62
C VAL A 108 -6.57 -16.75 -7.76
N VAL A 109 -5.77 -15.69 -7.74
CA VAL A 109 -5.77 -14.66 -8.80
C VAL A 109 -4.66 -14.90 -9.81
N SER A 110 -4.97 -14.70 -11.08
CA SER A 110 -4.01 -14.82 -12.16
C SER A 110 -3.14 -13.56 -12.29
N LYS A 111 -1.94 -13.72 -12.87
CA LYS A 111 -1.09 -12.59 -13.23
C LYS A 111 -1.80 -11.59 -14.15
N LYS A 112 -2.72 -12.04 -15.01
CA LYS A 112 -3.49 -11.17 -15.91
C LYS A 112 -4.38 -10.22 -15.11
N GLU A 113 -5.15 -10.76 -14.17
CA GLU A 113 -6.05 -9.99 -13.31
C GLU A 113 -5.29 -8.98 -12.44
N ILE A 114 -4.12 -9.35 -11.93
CA ILE A 114 -3.26 -8.41 -11.19
C ILE A 114 -2.81 -7.25 -12.09
N ASN A 115 -2.42 -7.51 -13.34
CA ASN A 115 -2.07 -6.44 -14.26
C ASN A 115 -3.29 -5.57 -14.62
N GLU A 116 -4.47 -6.17 -14.77
CA GLU A 116 -5.71 -5.43 -14.99
C GLU A 116 -6.05 -4.52 -13.81
N TYR A 117 -5.84 -4.98 -12.57
CA TYR A 117 -5.96 -4.15 -11.39
C TYR A 117 -4.97 -2.98 -11.41
N LEU A 118 -3.68 -3.22 -11.66
CA LEU A 118 -2.67 -2.16 -11.72
C LEU A 118 -3.00 -1.10 -12.80
N LEU A 119 -3.38 -1.54 -14.00
CA LEU A 119 -3.80 -0.64 -15.08
C LEU A 119 -5.06 0.15 -14.70
N TRP A 120 -6.00 -0.50 -14.03
CA TRP A 120 -7.18 0.18 -13.52
C TRP A 120 -6.79 1.26 -12.50
N VAL A 121 -5.95 0.98 -11.50
CA VAL A 121 -5.49 1.98 -10.51
C VAL A 121 -4.86 3.18 -11.22
N GLN A 122 -3.94 2.94 -12.16
CA GLN A 122 -3.32 4.01 -12.93
C GLN A 122 -4.34 4.84 -13.73
N GLY A 123 -5.34 4.17 -14.32
CA GLY A 123 -6.44 4.84 -15.01
C GLY A 123 -7.27 5.74 -14.09
N GLN A 124 -7.47 5.35 -12.83
CA GLN A 124 -8.17 6.20 -11.86
C GLN A 124 -7.35 7.42 -11.47
N MET A 125 -6.03 7.25 -11.30
CA MET A 125 -5.14 8.36 -10.95
C MET A 125 -5.00 9.40 -12.07
N ASN A 126 -5.16 8.99 -13.34
CA ASN A 126 -5.21 9.93 -14.47
C ASN A 126 -6.48 10.80 -14.49
N ASN A 127 -7.56 10.35 -13.85
CA ASN A 127 -8.82 11.09 -13.76
C ASN A 127 -8.94 11.91 -12.47
N TYR A 128 -7.99 11.75 -11.54
CA TYR A 128 -7.99 12.47 -10.29
C TYR A 128 -7.28 13.82 -10.48
N PRO A 129 -7.91 14.97 -10.14
CA PRO A 129 -7.23 16.25 -10.18
C PRO A 129 -6.06 16.22 -9.18
N GLN A 130 -4.84 16.42 -9.70
CA GLN A 130 -3.62 16.56 -8.91
C GLN A 130 -3.56 17.92 -8.22
#